data_AF-A0A3M6Q7M8-F1
#
_entry.id   AF-A0A3M6Q7M8-F1
#
_cell.length_a   1.000
_cell.length_b   1.000
_cell.length_c   1.000
_cell.angle_alpha   90.00
_cell.angle_beta   90.00
_cell.angle_gamma   90.00
#
_symmetry.space_group_name_H-M   'P 1'
#
loop_
_entity.id
_entity.type
_entity.pdbx_description
1 polymer ?
#
loop_
_entity_poly.entity_id
_entity_poly.type
_entity_poly.pdbx_seq_one_letter_code
_entity_poly.pdbx_strand_id
1 'polypeptide(L)' 'MPVKPPPCTYRCPACGWSKTVKPASDALIRGVDSFDRCPRCDNRKLEVRPVKKTGIFQVLLGKYF' A
#
# COMPACT_ATOMS: atom_id res chain seq x y z
N MET A 1 4.70 -3.80 -23.57
CA MET A 1 3.40 -4.24 -23.01
C MET A 1 3.15 -3.48 -21.71
N PRO A 2 1.93 -3.00 -21.44
CA PRO A 2 1.56 -2.43 -20.14
C PRO A 2 1.69 -3.49 -19.04
N VAL A 3 2.59 -3.29 -18.08
CA VAL A 3 2.78 -4.20 -16.95
C VAL A 3 2.03 -3.64 -15.74
N LYS A 4 1.11 -4.41 -15.17
CA LYS A 4 0.35 -3.98 -13.99
C LYS A 4 1.31 -3.81 -12.79
N PRO A 5 1.36 -2.62 -12.18
CA PRO A 5 2.20 -2.41 -11.00
C PRO A 5 1.71 -3.27 -9.82
N PRO A 6 2.62 -3.72 -8.93
CA PRO A 6 2.21 -4.43 -7.73
C PRO A 6 1.41 -3.50 -6.79
N PRO A 7 0.49 -4.06 -6.00
CA PRO A 7 -0.19 -3.29 -4.96
C PRO A 7 0.81 -2.76 -3.93
N CYS A 8 0.59 -1.54 -3.45
CA CYS A 8 1.45 -0.85 -2.49
C CYS A 8 0.61 -0.25 -1.38
N THR A 9 1.16 -0.19 -0.16
CA THR A 9 0.53 0.47 0.98
C THR A 9 1.30 1.72 1.35
N TYR A 10 0.59 2.85 1.41
CA TYR A 10 1.10 4.13 1.87
C TYR A 10 0.77 4.27 3.36
N ARG A 11 1.75 4.69 4.16
CA ARG A 11 1.57 4.98 5.59
C ARG A 11 2.19 6.33 5.93
N CYS A 12 1.48 7.13 6.70
CA CYS A 12 1.98 8.39 7.23
C CYS A 12 2.51 8.18 8.66
N PRO A 13 3.80 8.45 8.93
CA PRO A 13 4.36 8.35 10.28
C PRO A 13 3.89 9.50 11.20
N ALA A 14 3.42 10.62 10.65
CA ALA A 14 3.01 11.79 11.44
C ALA A 14 1.60 11.65 12.04
N CYS A 15 0.63 11.11 11.28
CA CYS A 15 -0.77 11.01 11.72
C CYS A 15 -1.30 9.57 11.77
N GLY A 16 -0.50 8.58 11.38
CA GLY A 16 -0.90 7.17 11.34
C GLY A 16 -1.81 6.78 10.17
N TRP A 17 -2.11 7.70 9.24
CA TRP A 17 -2.92 7.39 8.06
C TRP A 17 -2.30 6.26 7.24
N SER A 18 -3.12 5.28 6.84
CA SER A 18 -2.71 4.19 5.96
C SER A 18 -3.72 4.00 4.83
N LYS A 19 -3.21 3.73 3.62
CA LYS A 19 -4.04 3.39 2.46
C LYS A 19 -3.33 2.40 1.57
N THR A 20 -3.99 1.28 1.28
CA THR A 20 -3.51 0.29 0.32
C THR A 20 -4.10 0.57 -1.04
N VAL A 21 -3.23 0.72 -2.04
CA VAL A 21 -3.59 0.92 -3.43
C VAL A 21 -3.28 -0.35 -4.21
N LYS A 22 -4.25 -0.77 -5.04
CA LYS A 22 -4.09 -1.85 -6.01
C LYS A 22 -4.43 -1.30 -7.40
N PRO A 23 -3.44 -0.76 -8.13
CA PRO A 23 -3.69 -0.17 -9.43
C PRO A 23 -4.14 -1.25 -10.43
N ALA A 24 -5.24 -1.00 -11.14
CA ALA A 24 -5.79 -1.93 -12.13
C ALA A 24 -5.04 -1.86 -13.47
N SER A 25 -4.40 -0.73 -13.74
CA SER A 25 -3.62 -0.38 -14.93
C SER A 25 -2.29 0.27 -14.52
N ASP A 26 -1.35 0.32 -15.45
CA ASP A 26 -0.11 1.09 -15.39
C ASP A 26 -0.32 2.61 -15.41
N ALA A 27 -1.50 3.09 -15.81
CA ALA A 27 -1.89 4.49 -15.68
C ALA A 27 -2.23 4.83 -14.21
N LEU A 28 -1.21 5.22 -13.43
CA LEU A 28 -1.37 5.64 -12.04
C LEU A 28 -1.88 7.09 -11.95
N ILE A 29 -2.98 7.31 -11.23
CA ILE A 29 -3.50 8.65 -10.97
C ILE A 29 -2.95 9.20 -9.65
N ARG A 30 -2.31 10.38 -9.67
CA ARG A 30 -1.87 11.07 -8.46
C ARG A 30 -3.05 11.42 -7.57
N GLY A 31 -2.96 11.12 -6.29
CA GLY A 31 -4.03 11.30 -5.30
C GLY A 31 -5.06 10.16 -5.25
N VAL A 32 -5.02 9.21 -6.18
CA VAL A 32 -5.89 8.02 -6.16
C VAL A 32 -5.04 6.77 -5.99
N ASP A 33 -4.09 6.56 -6.91
CA ASP A 33 -3.20 5.40 -6.93
C ASP A 33 -1.79 5.71 -6.40
N SER A 34 -1.31 6.94 -6.58
CA SER A 34 -0.02 7.39 -6.07
C SER A 34 -0.19 8.57 -5.12
N PHE A 35 0.42 8.50 -3.94
CA PHE A 35 0.35 9.56 -2.93
C PHE A 35 1.75 10.13 -2.69
N ASP A 36 1.94 11.39 -3.06
CA ASP A 36 3.15 12.15 -2.74
C ASP A 36 3.08 12.79 -1.34
N ARG A 37 1.86 12.97 -0.83
CA ARG A 37 1.58 13.62 0.46
C ARG A 37 0.43 12.96 1.18
N CYS A 38 0.43 13.04 2.50
CA CYS A 38 -0.68 12.58 3.30
C CYS A 38 -1.91 13.47 3.07
N PRO A 39 -3.08 12.91 2.68
CA PRO A 39 -4.29 13.71 2.48
C PRO A 39 -4.86 14.29 3.79
N ARG A 40 -4.39 13.81 4.96
CA ARG A 40 -4.90 14.24 6.27
C ARG A 40 -4.08 15.33 6.93
N CYS A 41 -2.76 15.35 6.72
CA CYS A 41 -1.85 16.29 7.39
C CYS A 41 -0.84 16.96 6.45
N ASP A 42 -0.97 16.77 5.13
CA ASP A 42 -0.05 17.24 4.08
C ASP A 42 1.43 16.83 4.26
N ASN A 43 1.73 15.89 5.18
CA ASN A 43 3.09 15.40 5.37
C ASN A 43 3.58 14.67 4.12
N ARG A 44 4.72 15.11 3.57
CA ARG A 44 5.36 14.54 2.37
C ARG A 44 6.18 13.27 2.66
N LYS A 45 6.52 13.02 3.93
CA LYS A 45 7.27 11.83 4.35
C LYS A 45 6.31 10.65 4.52
N LEU A 46 5.81 10.11 3.41
CA LEU A 46 5.02 8.88 3.40
C LEU A 46 5.94 7.66 3.27
N GLU A 47 5.70 6.65 4.09
CA GLU A 47 6.31 5.33 3.93
C GLU A 47 5.51 4.54 2.89
N VAL A 48 6.20 4.01 1.88
CA VAL A 48 5.60 3.15 0.85
C VAL A 48 6.11 1.73 1.06
N ARG A 49 5.19 0.80 1.27
CA ARG A 49 5.49 -0.62 1.44
C ARG A 49 4.86 -1.40 0.29
N PRO A 50 5.65 -2.02 -0.61
CA PRO A 50 5.08 -2.89 -1.64
C PRO A 50 4.44 -4.10 -0.96
N VAL A 51 3.19 -4.38 -1.32
CA VAL A 51 2.50 -5.59 -0.87
C VAL A 51 2.96 -6.71 -1.81
N LYS A 52 3.89 -7.53 -1.32
CA LYS A 52 4.20 -8.79 -1.99
C LYS A 52 2.91 -9.61 -1.96
N LYS A 53 2.45 -10.07 -3.12
CA LYS A 53 1.42 -11.12 -3.20
C LYS A 53 2.06 -12.41 -2.68
N THR A 54 2.22 -12.53 -1.37
CA THR A 54 2.45 -13.83 -0.76
C THR A 54 1.16 -14.59 -1.00
N GLY A 55 1.22 -15.61 -1.85
CA GLY A 55 0.13 -16.56 -2.02
C GLY A 55 -0.36 -17.03 -0.65
N ILE A 56 -1.65 -17.29 -0.58
CA ILE A 56 -2.38 -17.75 0.62
C ILE A 56 -1.58 -18.87 1.31
N PHE A 57 -0.89 -18.55 2.41
CA PHE A 57 -0.38 -19.52 3.38
C PHE A 57 -0.24 -18.81 4.73
N GLN A 58 -1.37 -18.47 5.34
CA GLN A 58 -1.44 -18.21 6.77
C GLN A 58 -2.57 -19.06 7.34
N VAL A 59 -2.33 -20.38 7.35
CA VAL A 59 -2.97 -21.27 8.31
C VAL A 59 -1.90 -21.55 9.37
N LEU A 60 -2.32 -21.53 10.64
CA LEU A 60 -1.55 -21.76 11.88
C LEU A 60 -0.95 -20.53 12.56
N LEU A 61 -1.78 -19.52 12.83
CA LEU A 61 -1.75 -18.86 14.14
C LEU A 61 -2.84 -19.52 14.98
N GLY A 62 -2.48 -20.65 15.58
CA GLY A 62 -3.42 -21.40 16.38
C GLY A 62 -2.83 -22.70 16.88
N LYS A 63 -2.60 -22.70 18.20
CA LYS A 63 -2.92 -23.81 19.10
C LYS A 63 -1.78 -24.76 19.53
N TYR A 64 -1.35 -24.45 20.76
CA TYR A 64 -1.08 -25.36 21.88
C TYR A 64 0.29 -26.05 21.98
N PHE A 65 0.93 -25.73 23.11
CA PHE A 65 1.86 -26.51 23.93
C PHE A 65 3.25 -26.82 23.39
#